data_AF-G6AGI1-F1
#
_entry.id   AF-G6AGI1-F1
#
_cell.length_a   1.000
_cell.length_b   1.000
_cell.length_c   1.000
_cell.angle_alpha   90.00
_cell.angle_beta   90.00
_cell.angle_gamma   90.00
#
_symmetry.space_group_name_H-M   'P 1'
#
loop_
_entity.id
_entity.type
_entity.pdbx_description
1 polymer ?
#
loop_
_entity_poly.entity_id
_entity_poly.type
_entity_poly.pdbx_seq_one_letter_code
_entity_poly.pdbx_strand_id
1 'polypeptide(L)'
;MGAIELCFKILKNQDIEGALVFKITYNNKIRQINTGFRIHINEWDEERRSLVLPCIDNHRYNILYLICYNLKWEMKRFEFIVKSFKKNKYSIEDVVDAFQGNTETGSGWFVFLRMRAEKLYRLRRIRCGEIMDSTLKSFMEFRNGVDLEFSKVTADLLEQYEAYLKSRGVTRNTSSFYMRNLRSAYKLAVQENLTIDKQPFRSVYTGVDKTKKRAISILDIRKIRSVDLSNRPALDFARDMLMFSFYTRGMSFVDMAYLCKKDVANGYITIDERKLVKDSL
;
A
#
# COMPACT_ATOMS: atom_id res chain seq x y z
N MET A 1 -22.26 3.36 15.00
CA MET A 1 -21.09 3.81 14.24
C MET A 1 -19.89 3.30 15.00
N GLY A 2 -19.05 2.48 14.37
CA GLY A 2 -17.83 1.98 15.02
C GLY A 2 -16.71 3.00 14.84
N ALA A 3 -15.91 3.21 15.88
CA ALA A 3 -14.75 4.07 15.86
C ALA A 3 -13.56 3.35 16.52
N ILE A 4 -12.36 3.59 15.98
CA ILE A 4 -11.10 3.17 16.60
C ILE A 4 -10.28 4.41 16.87
N GLU A 5 -9.80 4.53 18.10
CA GLU A 5 -8.93 5.61 18.54
C GLU A 5 -7.64 4.99 19.07
N LEU A 6 -6.52 5.68 18.84
CA LEU A 6 -5.26 5.34 19.47
C LEU A 6 -5.16 6.08 20.81
N CYS A 7 -4.80 5.35 21.87
CA CYS A 7 -4.62 5.89 23.20
C CYS A 7 -3.24 5.49 23.74
N PHE A 8 -2.65 6.38 24.54
CA PHE A 8 -1.41 6.11 25.26
C PHE A 8 -1.72 5.87 26.74
N LYS A 9 -1.07 4.86 27.34
CA LYS A 9 -1.22 4.53 28.76
C LYS A 9 0.14 4.46 29.43
N ILE A 10 0.34 5.28 30.45
CA ILE A 10 1.51 5.24 31.32
C ILE A 10 1.45 3.96 32.16
N LEU A 11 2.55 3.22 32.23
CA LEU A 11 2.66 2.01 33.05
C LEU A 11 3.11 2.40 34.45
N LYS A 12 2.39 1.94 35.48
CA LYS A 12 2.57 2.35 36.89
C LYS A 12 3.99 2.12 37.49
N ASN A 13 4.89 1.45 36.78
CA ASN A 13 6.22 1.07 37.29
C ASN A 13 7.41 1.64 36.50
N GLN A 14 7.19 2.47 35.47
CA GLN A 14 8.28 3.07 34.68
C GLN A 14 7.90 4.47 34.21
N ASP A 15 8.48 5.52 34.83
CA ASP A 15 8.25 6.93 34.49
C ASP A 15 8.84 7.37 33.13
N ILE A 16 9.24 6.42 32.27
CA ILE A 16 9.96 6.69 31.03
C ILE A 16 9.21 6.16 29.79
N GLU A 17 8.36 5.14 29.96
CA GLU A 17 7.69 4.46 28.84
C GLU A 17 6.21 4.18 29.13
N GLY A 18 5.39 4.28 28.07
CA GLY A 18 3.99 3.88 28.11
C GLY A 18 3.63 2.95 26.95
N ALA A 19 2.48 2.29 27.09
CA ALA A 19 1.95 1.36 26.11
C ALA A 19 0.92 2.05 25.20
N LEU A 20 0.97 1.73 23.92
CA LEU A 20 -0.06 2.12 22.96
C LEU A 20 -1.20 1.10 22.96
N VAL A 21 -2.43 1.61 22.93
CA VAL A 21 -3.66 0.82 23.03
C VAL A 21 -4.67 1.32 22.02
N PHE A 22 -5.29 0.42 21.27
CA PHE A 22 -6.46 0.74 20.48
C PHE A 22 -7.70 0.76 21.38
N LYS A 23 -8.42 1.87 21.38
CA LYS A 23 -9.74 2.00 22.00
C LYS A 23 -10.79 1.85 20.90
N ILE A 24 -11.47 0.72 20.89
CA ILE A 24 -12.56 0.42 19.96
C ILE A 24 -13.87 0.78 20.64
N THR A 25 -14.65 1.63 19.96
CA THR A 25 -16.00 2.00 20.38
C THR A 25 -16.99 1.48 19.35
N TYR A 26 -17.95 0.67 19.78
CA TYR A 26 -18.99 0.13 18.91
C TYR A 26 -20.30 0.02 19.68
N ASN A 27 -21.40 0.57 19.13
CA ASN A 27 -22.72 0.63 19.76
C ASN A 27 -22.68 1.07 21.24
N ASN A 28 -22.00 2.19 21.53
CA ASN A 28 -21.80 2.78 22.86
C ASN A 28 -21.05 1.90 23.88
N LYS A 29 -20.52 0.75 23.46
CA LYS A 29 -19.60 -0.05 24.26
C LYS A 29 -18.16 0.27 23.86
N ILE A 30 -17.25 0.16 24.84
CA ILE A 30 -15.82 0.43 24.65
C ILE A 30 -15.02 -0.81 25.03
N ARG A 31 -14.07 -1.18 24.17
CA ARG A 31 -13.05 -2.20 24.43
C ARG A 31 -11.67 -1.65 24.12
N GLN A 32 -10.68 -2.16 24.83
CA GLN A 32 -9.29 -1.76 24.65
C GLN A 32 -8.46 -2.97 24.25
N ILE A 33 -7.67 -2.82 23.19
CA ILE A 33 -6.79 -3.85 22.65
C ILE A 33 -5.37 -3.30 22.69
N ASN A 34 -4.46 -4.05 23.32
CA ASN A 34 -3.06 -3.67 23.36
C ASN A 34 -2.45 -3.82 21.96
N THR A 35 -1.70 -2.80 21.51
CA THR A 35 -1.02 -2.88 20.19
C THR A 35 0.30 -3.64 20.27
N GLY A 36 0.80 -3.94 21.47
CA GLY A 36 2.11 -4.55 21.72
C GLY A 36 3.28 -3.56 21.65
N PHE A 37 3.03 -2.30 21.28
CA PHE A 37 4.07 -1.27 21.15
C PHE A 37 4.22 -0.45 22.43
N ARG A 38 5.47 -0.14 22.76
CA ARG A 38 5.85 0.77 23.84
C ARG A 38 6.65 1.93 23.27
N ILE A 39 6.37 3.13 23.76
CA ILE A 39 7.05 4.36 23.34
C ILE A 39 7.36 5.20 24.58
N HIS A 40 8.32 6.11 24.43
CA HIS A 40 8.61 7.09 25.48
C HIS A 40 7.50 8.13 25.59
N ILE A 41 7.35 8.70 26.79
CA ILE A 41 6.31 9.70 27.06
C ILE A 41 6.44 10.92 26.13
N ASN A 42 7.68 11.34 25.84
CA ASN A 42 7.98 12.45 24.93
C ASN A 42 7.75 12.15 23.43
N GLU A 43 7.45 10.89 23.08
CA GLU A 43 7.15 10.45 21.71
C GLU A 43 5.66 10.44 21.41
N TRP A 44 4.84 10.81 22.39
CA TRP A 44 3.38 10.86 22.28
C TRP A 44 2.88 12.31 22.29
N ASP A 45 2.01 12.63 21.33
CA ASP A 45 1.28 13.88 21.25
C ASP A 45 -0.18 13.64 21.68
N GLU A 46 -0.55 14.13 22.87
CA GLU A 46 -1.89 13.92 23.45
C GLU A 46 -2.98 14.69 22.70
N GLU A 47 -2.67 15.88 22.17
CA GLU A 47 -3.64 16.69 21.42
C GLU A 47 -3.95 16.04 20.07
N ARG A 48 -2.92 15.58 19.36
CA ARG A 48 -3.06 14.93 18.05
C ARG A 48 -3.40 13.45 18.15
N ARG A 49 -3.31 12.85 19.34
CA ARG A 49 -3.43 11.42 19.60
C ARG A 49 -2.57 10.59 18.64
N SER A 50 -1.31 11.00 18.48
CA SER A 50 -0.40 10.42 17.49
C SER A 50 1.04 10.44 17.98
N LEU A 51 1.92 9.65 17.34
CA LEU A 51 3.33 9.67 17.70
C LEU A 51 4.02 10.90 17.09
N VAL A 52 4.90 11.50 17.87
CA VAL A 52 5.83 12.55 17.42
C VAL A 52 7.01 11.87 16.72
N LEU A 53 7.18 12.15 15.43
CA LEU A 53 8.35 11.66 14.69
C LEU A 53 9.50 12.67 14.85
N PRO A 54 10.68 12.23 15.32
CA PRO A 54 11.86 13.09 15.42
C PRO A 54 12.46 13.37 14.02
N CYS A 55 13.55 14.14 13.96
CA CYS A 55 14.32 14.30 12.72
C CYS A 55 14.82 12.94 12.20
N ILE A 56 15.01 12.82 10.88
CA ILE A 56 15.46 11.60 10.20
C ILE A 56 16.79 11.07 10.76
N ASP A 57 17.67 11.97 11.22
CA ASP A 57 18.98 11.62 11.78
C ASP A 57 18.90 11.03 13.20
N ASN A 58 17.73 11.09 13.85
CA ASN A 58 17.54 10.51 15.17
C ASN A 58 17.49 8.98 15.09
N HIS A 59 18.25 8.28 15.93
CA HIS A 59 18.29 6.82 15.99
C HIS A 59 16.92 6.16 16.19
N ARG A 60 15.95 6.85 16.81
CA ARG A 60 14.58 6.36 17.03
C ARG A 60 13.64 6.60 15.86
N TYR A 61 13.99 7.44 14.89
CA TYR A 61 13.13 7.79 13.75
C TYR A 61 12.59 6.54 13.05
N ASN A 62 13.48 5.61 12.70
CA ASN A 62 13.09 4.39 11.98
C ASN A 62 12.12 3.51 12.78
N ILE A 63 12.31 3.41 14.10
CA ILE A 63 11.46 2.62 14.98
C ILE A 63 10.07 3.26 15.09
N LEU A 64 10.02 4.57 15.36
CA LEU A 64 8.75 5.30 15.51
C LEU A 64 7.99 5.40 14.19
N TYR A 65 8.70 5.56 13.08
CA TYR A 65 8.12 5.52 11.75
C TYR A 65 7.47 4.17 11.47
N LEU A 66 8.14 3.06 11.82
CA LEU A 66 7.60 1.72 11.66
C LEU A 66 6.37 1.48 12.53
N ILE A 67 6.38 1.95 13.79
CA ILE A 67 5.23 1.90 14.68
C ILE A 67 4.06 2.69 14.08
N CYS A 68 4.29 3.93 13.65
CA CYS A 68 3.29 4.78 12.97
C CYS A 68 2.69 4.09 11.75
N TYR A 69 3.53 3.49 10.91
CA TYR A 69 3.11 2.77 9.72
C TYR A 69 2.21 1.58 10.08
N ASN A 70 2.61 0.77 11.07
CA ASN A 70 1.82 -0.37 11.56
C ASN A 70 0.47 0.05 12.15
N LEU A 71 0.44 1.09 12.98
CA LEU A 71 -0.79 1.60 13.59
C LEU A 71 -1.75 2.14 12.53
N LYS A 72 -1.26 2.92 11.56
CA LYS A 72 -2.07 3.43 10.44
C LYS A 72 -2.68 2.28 9.62
N TRP A 73 -1.92 1.19 9.45
CA TRP A 73 -2.41 0.02 8.74
C TRP A 73 -3.54 -0.67 9.52
N GLU A 74 -3.35 -0.90 10.82
CA GLU A 74 -4.37 -1.52 11.68
C GLU A 74 -5.65 -0.68 11.76
N MET A 75 -5.53 0.64 11.86
CA MET A 75 -6.69 1.53 11.86
C MET A 75 -7.48 1.43 10.54
N LYS A 76 -6.80 1.39 9.39
CA LYS A 76 -7.45 1.17 8.09
C LYS A 76 -8.11 -0.21 8.01
N ARG A 77 -7.48 -1.25 8.57
CA ARG A 77 -8.06 -2.59 8.63
C ARG A 77 -9.38 -2.58 9.42
N PHE A 78 -9.39 -1.90 10.56
CA PHE A 78 -10.59 -1.74 11.39
C PHE A 78 -11.73 -1.03 10.63
N GLU A 79 -11.44 -0.02 9.82
CA GLU A 79 -12.46 0.64 8.99
C GLU A 79 -13.17 -0.36 8.05
N PHE A 80 -12.43 -1.29 7.43
CA PHE A 80 -13.01 -2.34 6.61
C PHE A 80 -13.87 -3.31 7.42
N ILE A 81 -13.41 -3.69 8.61
CA ILE A 81 -14.17 -4.57 9.51
C ILE A 81 -15.50 -3.89 9.87
N VAL A 82 -15.48 -2.69 10.43
CA VAL A 82 -16.70 -1.98 10.84
C VAL A 82 -17.66 -1.76 9.67
N LYS A 83 -17.14 -1.47 8.46
CA LYS A 83 -17.98 -1.29 7.27
C LYS A 83 -18.78 -2.56 6.91
N SER A 84 -18.23 -3.74 7.18
CA SER A 84 -18.90 -5.02 6.91
C SER A 84 -19.92 -5.42 7.97
N PHE A 85 -19.81 -4.87 9.18
CA PHE A 85 -20.70 -5.18 10.30
C PHE A 85 -21.93 -4.26 10.26
N LYS A 86 -23.10 -4.84 10.00
CA LYS A 86 -24.37 -4.09 10.02
C LYS A 86 -24.75 -3.72 11.45
N LYS A 87 -25.24 -2.48 11.63
CA LYS A 87 -25.71 -1.95 12.92
C LYS A 87 -26.77 -2.90 13.53
N ASN A 88 -26.70 -3.11 14.85
CA ASN A 88 -27.62 -3.92 15.65
C ASN A 88 -27.66 -5.44 15.37
N LYS A 89 -26.80 -5.96 14.48
CA LYS A 89 -26.73 -7.41 14.21
C LYS A 89 -25.53 -8.11 14.85
N TYR A 90 -24.58 -7.33 15.35
CA TYR A 90 -23.31 -7.80 15.91
C TYR A 90 -23.00 -7.03 17.20
N SER A 91 -22.28 -7.68 18.10
CA SER A 91 -21.75 -7.15 19.35
C SER A 91 -20.38 -6.48 19.17
N ILE A 92 -19.87 -5.84 20.22
CA ILE A 92 -18.49 -5.32 20.20
C ILE A 92 -17.48 -6.46 20.28
N GLU A 93 -17.82 -7.55 20.96
CA GLU A 93 -17.02 -8.77 21.03
C GLU A 93 -16.77 -9.34 19.62
N ASP A 94 -17.80 -9.46 18.78
CA ASP A 94 -17.62 -9.95 17.40
C ASP A 94 -16.66 -9.09 16.56
N VAL A 95 -16.68 -7.76 16.77
CA VAL A 95 -15.78 -6.81 16.09
C VAL A 95 -14.35 -6.95 16.62
N VAL A 96 -14.19 -7.12 17.92
CA VAL A 96 -12.88 -7.31 18.57
C VAL A 96 -12.26 -8.64 18.12
N ASP A 97 -13.04 -9.72 18.09
CA ASP A 97 -12.59 -11.04 17.64
C ASP A 97 -12.17 -11.01 16.16
N ALA A 98 -12.96 -10.35 15.30
CA ALA A 98 -12.61 -10.15 13.90
C ALA A 98 -11.33 -9.31 13.72
N PHE A 99 -11.10 -8.33 14.60
CA PHE A 99 -9.91 -7.48 14.56
C PHE A 99 -8.66 -8.19 15.10
N GLN A 100 -8.75 -8.89 16.23
CA GLN A 100 -7.63 -9.67 16.77
C GLN A 100 -7.27 -10.83 15.84
N GLY A 101 -8.28 -11.36 15.12
CA GLY A 101 -8.11 -12.44 14.16
C GLY A 101 -8.05 -13.81 14.85
N ASN A 102 -8.65 -14.82 14.22
CA ASN A 102 -8.68 -16.19 14.74
C ASN A 102 -7.39 -16.97 14.44
N THR A 103 -6.25 -16.30 14.23
CA THR A 103 -4.99 -17.01 13.93
C THR A 103 -4.38 -17.49 15.24
N GLU A 104 -4.54 -18.77 15.56
CA GLU A 104 -4.07 -19.42 16.79
C GLU A 104 -2.55 -19.23 17.08
N THR A 105 -1.78 -18.77 16.09
CA THR A 105 -0.30 -18.65 16.13
C THR A 105 0.23 -17.25 15.79
N GLY A 106 -0.62 -16.22 15.73
CA GLY A 106 -0.17 -14.83 15.59
C GLY A 106 0.54 -14.49 14.27
N SER A 107 0.36 -15.29 13.22
CA SER A 107 0.98 -15.08 11.90
C SER A 107 -0.05 -15.14 10.77
N GLY A 108 -0.91 -14.12 10.68
CA GLY A 108 -1.89 -14.00 9.61
C GLY A 108 -1.27 -13.65 8.25
N TRP A 109 -2.00 -13.97 7.18
CA TRP A 109 -1.59 -13.67 5.81
C TRP A 109 -1.37 -12.17 5.57
N PHE A 110 -2.22 -11.32 6.14
CA PHE A 110 -2.07 -9.86 6.00
C PHE A 110 -0.83 -9.36 6.74
N VAL A 111 -0.59 -9.88 7.95
CA VAL A 111 0.62 -9.56 8.72
C VAL A 111 1.88 -9.93 7.92
N PHE A 112 1.89 -11.12 7.31
CA PHE A 112 2.99 -11.55 6.46
C PHE A 112 3.22 -10.65 5.25
N LEU A 113 2.16 -10.29 4.52
CA LEU A 113 2.26 -9.37 3.38
C LEU A 113 2.76 -7.98 3.80
N ARG A 114 2.35 -7.48 4.97
CA ARG A 114 2.81 -6.22 5.54
C ARG A 114 4.30 -6.28 5.89
N MET A 115 4.73 -7.31 6.61
CA MET A 115 6.14 -7.54 6.91
C MET A 115 6.99 -7.64 5.63
N ARG A 116 6.43 -8.23 4.56
CA ARG A 116 7.09 -8.30 3.26
C ARG A 116 7.27 -6.90 2.65
N ALA A 117 6.26 -6.04 2.71
CA ALA A 117 6.36 -4.65 2.26
C ALA A 117 7.42 -3.87 3.05
N GLU A 118 7.39 -3.99 4.38
CA GLU A 118 8.39 -3.37 5.28
C GLU A 118 9.82 -3.80 4.96
N LYS A 119 10.04 -5.11 4.73
CA LYS A 119 11.34 -5.64 4.30
C LYS A 119 11.78 -5.03 2.97
N LEU A 120 10.87 -4.84 2.01
CA LEU A 120 11.19 -4.20 0.72
C LEU A 120 11.59 -2.73 0.89
N TYR A 121 10.90 -1.98 1.76
CA TYR A 121 11.28 -0.59 2.07
C TYR A 121 12.65 -0.50 2.72
N ARG A 122 12.96 -1.39 3.69
CA ARG A 122 14.28 -1.47 4.32
C ARG A 122 15.41 -1.76 3.32
N LEU A 123 15.12 -2.57 2.30
CA LEU A 123 16.04 -2.85 1.20
C LEU A 123 16.09 -1.74 0.14
N ARG A 124 15.50 -0.57 0.40
CA ARG A 124 15.37 0.58 -0.52
C ARG A 124 14.65 0.23 -1.84
N ARG A 125 13.90 -0.86 -1.88
CA ARG A 125 13.07 -1.27 -3.03
C ARG A 125 11.68 -0.65 -2.92
N ILE A 126 11.63 0.69 -2.90
CA ILE A 126 10.43 1.48 -2.56
C ILE A 126 9.22 1.08 -3.40
N ARG A 127 9.37 1.07 -4.73
CA ARG A 127 8.29 0.70 -5.66
C ARG A 127 7.75 -0.70 -5.41
N CYS A 128 8.61 -1.67 -5.07
CA CYS A 128 8.16 -3.03 -4.77
C CYS A 128 7.36 -3.07 -3.46
N GLY A 129 7.75 -2.29 -2.46
CA GLY A 129 7.00 -2.10 -1.22
C GLY A 129 5.61 -1.51 -1.49
N GLU A 130 5.53 -0.44 -2.27
CA GLU A 130 4.25 0.21 -2.63
C GLU A 130 3.31 -0.74 -3.40
N ILE A 131 3.89 -1.55 -4.28
CA ILE A 131 3.15 -2.58 -5.02
C ILE A 131 2.56 -3.63 -4.06
N MET A 132 3.34 -4.07 -3.07
CA MET A 132 2.87 -5.01 -2.06
C MET A 132 1.78 -4.39 -1.18
N ASP A 133 1.95 -3.13 -0.75
CA ASP A 133 0.96 -2.38 0.02
C ASP A 133 -0.36 -2.21 -0.74
N SER A 134 -0.29 -1.85 -2.03
CA SER A 134 -1.47 -1.73 -2.89
C SER A 134 -2.20 -3.08 -3.03
N THR A 135 -1.43 -4.16 -3.18
CA THR A 135 -1.96 -5.52 -3.29
C THR A 135 -2.65 -5.95 -1.99
N LEU A 136 -1.97 -5.75 -0.86
CA LEU A 136 -2.50 -6.05 0.46
C LEU A 136 -3.78 -5.26 0.73
N LYS A 137 -3.79 -3.94 0.46
CA LYS A 137 -4.98 -3.11 0.65
C LYS A 137 -6.17 -3.62 -0.16
N SER A 138 -5.96 -3.95 -1.43
CA SER A 138 -7.02 -4.48 -2.32
C SER A 138 -7.57 -5.81 -1.80
N PHE A 139 -6.70 -6.73 -1.38
CA PHE A 139 -7.10 -8.02 -0.85
C PHE A 139 -7.77 -7.92 0.52
N MET A 140 -7.31 -7.01 1.36
CA MET A 140 -7.91 -6.68 2.65
C MET A 140 -9.33 -6.12 2.48
N GLU A 141 -9.57 -5.25 1.49
CA GLU A 141 -10.90 -4.73 1.18
C GLU A 141 -11.85 -5.87 0.75
N PHE A 142 -11.40 -6.80 -0.11
CA PHE A 142 -12.16 -8.00 -0.48
C PHE A 142 -12.59 -8.83 0.74
N ARG A 143 -11.69 -8.96 1.72
CA ARG A 143 -11.88 -9.72 2.95
C ARG A 143 -12.52 -8.93 4.09
N ASN A 144 -12.94 -7.69 3.84
CA ASN A 144 -13.49 -6.80 4.86
C ASN A 144 -12.58 -6.61 6.08
N GLY A 145 -11.27 -6.57 5.86
CA GLY A 145 -10.29 -6.38 6.94
C GLY A 145 -10.06 -7.60 7.84
N VAL A 146 -10.79 -8.70 7.65
CA VAL A 146 -10.59 -9.93 8.43
C VAL A 146 -9.44 -10.74 7.84
N ASP A 147 -8.38 -10.89 8.65
CA ASP A 147 -7.20 -11.67 8.27
C ASP A 147 -7.54 -13.17 8.18
N LEU A 148 -6.61 -13.97 7.66
CA LEU A 148 -6.75 -15.39 7.49
C LEU A 148 -5.41 -16.10 7.71
N GLU A 149 -5.50 -17.37 8.06
CA GLU A 149 -4.34 -18.25 8.08
C GLU A 149 -3.84 -18.57 6.66
N PHE A 150 -2.57 -18.91 6.53
CA PHE A 150 -1.99 -19.41 5.29
C PHE A 150 -2.74 -20.64 4.75
N SER A 151 -3.26 -21.50 5.63
CA SER A 151 -4.03 -22.69 5.28
C SER A 151 -5.29 -22.38 4.47
N LYS A 152 -5.84 -21.17 4.64
CA LYS A 152 -7.05 -20.67 4.00
C LYS A 152 -6.80 -19.93 2.70
N VAL A 153 -5.55 -19.74 2.28
CA VAL A 153 -5.20 -19.23 0.95
C VAL A 153 -5.39 -20.36 -0.08
N THR A 154 -6.64 -20.58 -0.49
CA THR A 154 -7.06 -21.66 -1.40
C THR A 154 -7.30 -21.15 -2.83
N ALA A 155 -7.40 -22.08 -3.78
CA ALA A 155 -7.76 -21.76 -5.17
C ALA A 155 -9.14 -21.08 -5.26
N ASP A 156 -10.13 -21.61 -4.56
CA ASP A 156 -11.49 -21.05 -4.48
C ASP A 156 -11.48 -19.62 -3.92
N LEU A 157 -10.71 -19.33 -2.86
CA LEU A 157 -10.59 -17.97 -2.33
C LEU A 157 -10.02 -17.00 -3.37
N LEU A 158 -9.02 -17.42 -4.13
CA LEU A 158 -8.39 -16.59 -5.16
C LEU A 158 -9.31 -16.40 -6.37
N GLU A 159 -10.12 -17.39 -6.73
CA GLU A 159 -11.16 -17.24 -7.76
C GLU A 159 -12.24 -16.24 -7.33
N GLN A 160 -12.68 -16.31 -6.08
CA GLN A 160 -13.61 -15.32 -5.51
C GLN A 160 -13.00 -13.92 -5.51
N TYR A 161 -11.70 -13.79 -5.19
CA TYR A 161 -11.00 -12.50 -5.27
C TYR A 161 -10.91 -11.99 -6.71
N GLU A 162 -10.63 -12.86 -7.69
CA GLU A 162 -10.61 -12.49 -9.11
C GLU A 162 -11.99 -11.99 -9.57
N ALA A 163 -13.05 -12.67 -9.16
CA ALA A 163 -14.44 -12.29 -9.45
C ALA A 163 -14.79 -10.94 -8.80
N TYR A 164 -14.36 -10.71 -7.56
CA TYR A 164 -14.51 -9.42 -6.88
C TYR A 164 -13.79 -8.28 -7.62
N LEU A 165 -12.57 -8.51 -8.11
CA LEU A 165 -11.85 -7.50 -8.89
C LEU A 165 -12.58 -7.19 -10.20
N LYS A 166 -13.09 -8.21 -10.89
CA LYS A 166 -13.89 -8.05 -12.11
C LYS A 166 -15.18 -7.27 -11.84
N SER A 167 -15.88 -7.53 -10.73
CA SER A 167 -17.13 -6.81 -10.40
C SER A 167 -16.91 -5.33 -10.09
N ARG A 168 -15.69 -4.95 -9.67
CA ARG A 168 -15.28 -3.55 -9.51
C ARG A 168 -14.84 -2.87 -10.82
N GLY A 169 -14.94 -3.55 -11.96
CA GLY A 169 -14.52 -3.00 -13.25
C GLY A 169 -13.00 -2.94 -13.43
N VAL A 170 -12.22 -3.65 -12.60
CA VAL A 170 -10.76 -3.70 -12.72
C VAL A 170 -10.38 -4.50 -13.98
N THR A 171 -9.43 -3.97 -14.76
CA THR A 171 -9.00 -4.65 -15.99
C THR A 171 -8.32 -5.99 -15.69
N ARG A 172 -8.35 -6.92 -16.65
CA ARG A 172 -7.69 -8.23 -16.53
C ARG A 172 -6.21 -8.13 -16.16
N ASN A 173 -5.50 -7.15 -16.73
CA ASN A 173 -4.09 -6.90 -16.42
C ASN A 173 -3.86 -6.43 -14.99
N THR A 174 -4.73 -5.55 -14.48
CA THR A 174 -4.65 -5.09 -13.10
C THR A 174 -5.02 -6.21 -12.13
N SER A 175 -6.00 -7.04 -12.47
CA SER A 175 -6.33 -8.24 -11.68
C SER A 175 -5.14 -9.21 -11.60
N SER A 176 -4.56 -9.55 -12.75
CA SER A 176 -3.35 -10.38 -12.82
C SER A 176 -2.15 -9.76 -12.10
N PHE A 177 -2.01 -8.43 -12.11
CA PHE A 177 -0.99 -7.74 -11.33
C PHE A 177 -1.13 -8.05 -9.84
N TYR A 178 -2.32 -7.93 -9.25
CA TYR A 178 -2.55 -8.32 -7.86
C TYR A 178 -2.28 -9.82 -7.63
N MET A 179 -2.76 -10.69 -8.53
CA MET A 179 -2.55 -12.14 -8.41
C MET A 179 -1.06 -12.53 -8.45
N ARG A 180 -0.26 -11.90 -9.31
CA ARG A 180 1.20 -12.14 -9.39
C ARG A 180 1.92 -11.71 -8.13
N ASN A 181 1.54 -10.57 -7.55
CA ASN A 181 2.14 -10.09 -6.31
C ASN A 181 1.81 -11.02 -5.13
N LEU A 182 0.54 -11.45 -5.00
CA LEU A 182 0.12 -12.43 -4.00
C LEU A 182 0.81 -13.79 -4.21
N ARG A 183 0.93 -14.24 -5.47
CA ARG A 183 1.62 -15.49 -5.80
C ARG A 183 3.09 -15.47 -5.40
N SER A 184 3.76 -14.35 -5.65
CA SER A 184 5.16 -14.15 -5.24
C SER A 184 5.31 -14.22 -3.71
N ALA A 185 4.43 -13.55 -2.97
CA ALA A 185 4.41 -13.64 -1.53
C ALA A 185 4.10 -15.05 -1.02
N TYR A 186 3.16 -15.76 -1.63
CA TYR A 186 2.80 -17.12 -1.21
C TYR A 186 3.94 -18.10 -1.44
N LYS A 187 4.63 -18.00 -2.59
CA LYS A 187 5.84 -18.78 -2.85
C LYS A 187 6.92 -18.53 -1.80
N LEU A 188 7.10 -17.28 -1.37
CA LEU A 188 8.03 -16.96 -0.31
C LEU A 188 7.60 -17.58 1.03
N ALA A 189 6.31 -17.54 1.37
CA ALA A 189 5.80 -18.18 2.57
C ALA A 189 6.03 -19.71 2.57
N VAL A 190 5.91 -20.35 1.41
CA VAL A 190 6.30 -21.76 1.23
C VAL A 190 7.80 -21.96 1.46
N GLN A 191 8.65 -21.10 0.89
CA GLN A 191 10.11 -21.17 1.07
C GLN A 191 10.53 -20.96 2.52
N GLU A 192 9.80 -20.13 3.27
CA GLU A 192 10.01 -19.87 4.69
C GLU A 192 9.34 -20.93 5.60
N ASN A 193 8.80 -22.01 5.03
CA ASN A 193 8.10 -23.11 5.73
C ASN A 193 6.89 -22.67 6.56
N LEU A 194 6.28 -21.52 6.24
CA LEU A 194 5.06 -21.03 6.89
C LEU A 194 3.81 -21.77 6.38
N THR A 195 3.91 -22.40 5.20
CA THR A 195 2.85 -23.21 4.62
C THR A 195 3.40 -24.23 3.64
N ILE A 196 2.59 -25.23 3.31
CA ILE A 196 2.91 -26.22 2.27
C ILE A 196 2.35 -25.71 0.94
N ASP A 197 3.10 -25.88 -0.15
CA ASP A 197 2.63 -25.47 -1.48
C ASP A 197 1.43 -26.32 -1.93
N LYS A 198 0.24 -25.72 -1.85
CA LYS A 198 -1.01 -26.31 -2.36
C LYS A 198 -1.36 -25.81 -3.76
N GLN A 199 -0.45 -25.06 -4.40
CA GLN A 199 -0.63 -24.44 -5.71
C GLN A 199 -1.97 -23.66 -5.85
N PRO A 200 -2.33 -22.76 -4.92
CA PRO A 200 -3.64 -22.11 -4.93
C PRO A 200 -3.84 -21.20 -6.16
N PHE A 201 -2.76 -20.71 -6.77
CA PHE A 201 -2.83 -19.82 -7.93
C PHE A 201 -3.02 -20.54 -9.28
N ARG A 202 -3.28 -21.86 -9.27
CA ARG A 202 -3.38 -22.67 -10.51
C ARG A 202 -4.58 -22.32 -11.39
N SER A 203 -5.67 -21.83 -10.80
CA SER A 203 -6.94 -21.56 -11.49
C SER A 203 -7.19 -20.09 -11.81
N VAL A 204 -6.32 -19.19 -11.35
CA VAL A 204 -6.45 -17.74 -11.57
C VAL A 204 -5.47 -17.22 -12.62
N TYR A 205 -5.87 -16.18 -13.33
CA TYR A 205 -5.01 -15.60 -14.36
C TYR A 205 -3.85 -14.82 -13.75
N THR A 206 -2.63 -15.22 -14.08
CA THR A 206 -1.38 -14.56 -13.64
C THR A 206 -0.48 -14.11 -14.80
N GLY A 207 -1.04 -14.00 -16.02
CA GLY A 207 -0.33 -13.57 -17.23
C GLY A 207 -0.37 -12.06 -17.48
N VAL A 208 0.28 -11.58 -18.54
CA VAL A 208 0.21 -10.17 -18.96
C VAL A 208 -0.39 -10.11 -20.36
N ASP A 209 -1.56 -9.49 -20.49
CA ASP A 209 -2.18 -9.23 -21.78
C ASP A 209 -1.52 -8.03 -22.45
N LYS A 210 -1.38 -8.10 -23.77
CA LYS A 210 -0.90 -6.98 -24.58
C LYS A 210 -1.86 -5.80 -24.42
N THR A 211 -1.33 -4.66 -24.02
CA THR A 211 -2.10 -3.42 -24.00
C THR A 211 -2.29 -2.92 -25.43
N LYS A 212 -3.46 -2.31 -25.72
CA LYS A 212 -3.71 -1.70 -27.02
C LYS A 212 -2.62 -0.67 -27.33
N LYS A 213 -2.08 -0.68 -28.57
CA LYS A 213 -1.13 0.33 -29.04
C LYS A 213 -1.83 1.70 -29.02
N ARG A 214 -1.35 2.62 -28.18
CA ARG A 214 -1.88 4.00 -28.05
C ARG A 214 -1.03 5.01 -28.83
N ALA A 215 -0.26 4.55 -29.82
CA ALA A 215 0.56 5.45 -30.62
C ALA A 215 -0.35 6.36 -31.45
N ILE A 216 -0.22 7.67 -31.26
CA ILE A 216 -0.89 8.68 -32.09
C ILE A 216 -0.09 8.91 -33.37
N SER A 217 -0.78 9.28 -34.44
CA SER A 217 -0.13 9.51 -35.73
C SER A 217 0.71 10.79 -35.70
N ILE A 218 1.71 10.89 -36.58
CA ILE A 218 2.48 12.13 -36.73
C ILE A 218 1.60 13.33 -37.16
N LEU A 219 0.50 13.06 -37.88
CA LEU A 219 -0.46 14.08 -38.26
C LEU A 219 -1.20 14.62 -37.04
N ASP A 220 -1.55 13.77 -36.08
CA ASP A 220 -2.21 14.19 -34.85
C ASP A 220 -1.24 14.93 -33.91
N ILE A 221 0.04 14.53 -33.85
CA ILE A 221 1.08 15.32 -33.16
C ILE A 221 1.17 16.72 -33.75
N ARG A 222 1.15 16.85 -35.09
CA ARG A 222 1.18 18.17 -35.76
C ARG A 222 -0.05 19.02 -35.41
N LYS A 223 -1.24 18.42 -35.37
CA LYS A 223 -2.48 19.10 -34.95
C LYS A 223 -2.39 19.58 -33.50
N ILE A 224 -1.88 18.74 -32.59
CA ILE A 224 -1.70 19.10 -31.18
C ILE A 224 -0.71 20.27 -31.06
N ARG A 225 0.39 20.25 -31.81
CA ARG A 225 1.37 21.35 -31.81
C ARG A 225 0.77 22.67 -32.29
N SER A 226 -0.10 22.65 -33.30
CA SER A 226 -0.64 23.85 -33.94
C SER A 226 -1.94 24.37 -33.34
N VAL A 227 -2.49 23.71 -32.32
CA VAL A 227 -3.75 24.13 -31.72
C VAL A 227 -3.55 25.41 -30.91
N ASP A 228 -4.42 26.39 -31.16
CA ASP A 228 -4.46 27.63 -30.40
C ASP A 228 -5.07 27.38 -29.01
N LEU A 229 -4.26 27.63 -27.99
CA LEU A 229 -4.60 27.46 -26.57
C LEU A 229 -4.36 28.75 -25.78
N SER A 230 -4.25 29.91 -26.44
CA SER A 230 -3.95 31.19 -25.78
C SER A 230 -4.94 31.53 -24.65
N ASN A 231 -6.19 31.09 -24.77
CA ASN A 231 -7.22 31.28 -23.74
C ASN A 231 -7.25 30.16 -22.66
N ARG A 232 -6.31 29.22 -22.69
CA ARG A 232 -6.28 28.01 -21.83
C ARG A 232 -4.85 27.70 -21.35
N PRO A 233 -4.26 28.51 -20.45
CA PRO A 233 -2.85 28.42 -20.08
C PRO A 233 -2.42 27.05 -19.55
N ALA A 234 -3.29 26.35 -18.81
CA ALA A 234 -2.99 24.99 -18.32
C ALA A 234 -2.86 23.97 -19.46
N LEU A 235 -3.68 24.08 -20.52
CA LEU A 235 -3.58 23.21 -21.69
C LEU A 235 -2.40 23.60 -22.57
N ASP A 236 -2.11 24.90 -22.68
CA ASP A 236 -0.95 25.43 -23.41
C ASP A 236 0.35 24.86 -22.82
N PHE A 237 0.50 24.92 -21.50
CA PHE A 237 1.62 24.29 -20.80
C PHE A 237 1.65 22.76 -21.00
N ALA A 238 0.50 22.07 -20.92
CA ALA A 238 0.44 20.63 -21.15
C ALA A 238 0.84 20.24 -22.59
N ARG A 239 0.48 21.05 -23.59
CA ARG A 239 0.93 20.90 -24.98
C ARG A 239 2.46 21.03 -25.03
N ASP A 240 3.02 22.06 -24.41
CA ASP A 240 4.46 22.29 -24.44
C ASP A 240 5.24 21.16 -23.76
N MET A 241 4.75 20.65 -22.63
CA MET A 241 5.32 19.47 -21.95
C MET A 241 5.25 18.21 -22.83
N LEU A 242 4.13 17.99 -23.53
CA LEU A 242 3.99 16.87 -24.46
C LEU A 242 4.98 17.01 -25.63
N MET A 243 5.08 18.21 -26.21
CA MET A 243 5.98 18.47 -27.33
C MET A 243 7.45 18.34 -26.91
N PHE A 244 7.81 18.82 -25.71
CA PHE A 244 9.13 18.63 -25.14
C PHE A 244 9.47 17.15 -24.97
N SER A 245 8.57 16.35 -24.38
CA SER A 245 8.72 14.90 -24.29
C SER A 245 8.94 14.27 -25.66
N PHE A 246 8.13 14.65 -26.66
CA PHE A 246 8.24 14.12 -28.03
C PHE A 246 9.60 14.44 -28.68
N TYR A 247 10.06 15.69 -28.58
CA TYR A 247 11.36 16.11 -29.15
C TYR A 247 12.55 15.50 -28.42
N THR A 248 12.40 15.20 -27.13
CA THR A 248 13.41 14.52 -26.31
C THR A 248 13.27 12.99 -26.37
N ARG A 249 12.78 12.47 -27.50
CA ARG A 249 12.65 11.03 -27.81
C ARG A 249 11.76 10.25 -26.83
N GLY A 250 10.75 10.91 -26.28
CA GLY A 250 9.78 10.33 -25.36
C GLY A 250 10.21 10.37 -23.90
N MET A 251 10.95 11.41 -23.48
CA MET A 251 11.33 11.60 -22.08
C MET A 251 10.11 11.49 -21.17
N SER A 252 10.23 10.74 -20.07
CA SER A 252 9.10 10.51 -19.19
C SER A 252 8.79 11.76 -18.36
N PHE A 253 7.51 11.93 -17.97
CA PHE A 253 7.10 13.08 -17.15
C PHE A 253 7.89 13.25 -15.85
N VAL A 254 8.30 12.13 -15.24
CA VAL A 254 9.12 12.17 -14.02
C VAL A 254 10.49 12.77 -14.32
N ASP A 255 11.13 12.36 -15.41
CA ASP A 255 12.46 12.86 -15.77
C ASP A 255 12.38 14.35 -16.17
N MET A 256 11.32 14.75 -16.89
CA MET A 256 11.05 16.16 -17.19
C MET A 256 10.89 17.00 -15.90
N ALA A 257 10.21 16.47 -14.89
CA ALA A 257 9.97 17.19 -13.63
C ALA A 257 11.23 17.38 -12.77
N TYR A 258 12.24 16.53 -12.92
CA TYR A 258 13.51 16.64 -12.21
C TYR A 258 14.62 17.33 -13.01
N LEU A 259 14.37 17.64 -14.29
CA LEU A 259 15.35 18.25 -15.16
C LEU A 259 15.69 19.67 -14.70
N CYS A 260 16.97 19.91 -14.45
CA CYS A 260 17.50 21.21 -14.03
C CYS A 260 18.25 21.88 -15.19
N LYS A 261 18.39 23.22 -15.14
CA LYS A 261 19.16 23.98 -16.15
C LYS A 261 20.61 23.50 -16.30
N LYS A 262 21.22 23.03 -15.21
CA LYS A 262 22.59 22.47 -15.20
C LYS A 262 22.73 21.18 -16.01
N ASP A 263 21.64 20.47 -16.25
CA ASP A 263 21.61 19.20 -16.98
C ASP A 263 21.58 19.43 -18.50
N VAL A 264 21.50 20.70 -18.93
CA VAL A 264 21.55 21.12 -20.33
C VAL A 264 22.90 21.79 -20.58
N ALA A 265 23.74 21.14 -21.38
CA ALA A 265 25.05 21.66 -21.74
C ALA A 265 25.40 21.30 -23.19
N ASN A 266 25.98 22.23 -23.93
CA ASN A 266 26.50 22.02 -25.29
C ASN A 266 25.47 21.43 -26.27
N GLY A 267 24.19 21.77 -26.12
CA GLY A 267 23.10 21.23 -26.96
C GLY A 267 22.64 19.83 -26.59
N TYR A 268 23.15 19.26 -25.50
CA TYR A 268 22.74 17.96 -24.97
C TYR A 268 21.97 18.12 -23.67
N ILE A 269 21.05 17.18 -23.43
CA ILE A 269 20.36 17.00 -22.16
C ILE A 269 20.88 15.70 -21.55
N THR A 270 21.54 15.79 -20.40
CA THR A 270 22.04 14.62 -19.66
C THR A 270 21.00 14.19 -18.63
N ILE A 271 20.61 12.92 -18.65
CA ILE A 271 19.58 12.39 -17.77
C ILE A 271 20.11 11.12 -17.10
N ASP A 272 20.06 11.08 -15.77
CA ASP A 272 20.12 9.82 -15.04
C ASP A 272 18.73 9.19 -15.05
N GLU A 273 18.46 8.30 -16.00
CA GLU A 273 17.18 7.61 -16.11
C GLU A 273 16.90 6.81 -14.82
N ARG A 274 16.08 7.35 -13.92
CA ARG A 274 15.62 6.61 -12.73
C ARG A 274 14.74 5.40 -13.08
N LYS A 275 14.34 5.28 -14.35
CA LYS A 275 13.44 4.23 -14.85
C LYS A 275 14.13 2.97 -15.39
N LEU A 276 15.45 2.85 -15.34
CA LEU A 276 16.14 1.62 -15.73
C LEU A 276 17.28 1.26 -14.75
N VAL A 277 16.93 0.84 -13.53
CA VAL A 277 17.70 -0.26 -12.95
C VAL A 277 17.26 -1.51 -13.71
N LYS A 278 17.87 -1.73 -14.89
CA LYS A 278 18.01 -3.09 -15.40
C LYS A 278 18.94 -3.76 -14.40
N ASP A 279 18.37 -4.60 -13.54
CA ASP A 279 19.12 -5.62 -12.83
C ASP A 279 19.95 -6.38 -13.89
N SER A 280 21.21 -6.01 -13.99
CA SER A 280 22.20 -6.62 -14.87
C SER A 280 23.10 -7.41 -13.94
N LEU A 281 22.81 -8.71 -13.88
CA LEU A 281 23.59 -9.86 -13.40
C LEU A 281 24.48 -9.65 -12.17
#